data_AF-A0A9P5XR97-F1
#
_entry.id   AF-A0A9P5XR97-F1
#
_cell.length_a   1.000
_cell.length_b   1.000
_cell.length_c   1.000
_cell.angle_alpha   90.00
_cell.angle_beta   90.00
_cell.angle_gamma   90.00
#
_symmetry.space_group_name_H-M   'P 1'
#
loop_
_entity.id
_entity.type
_entity.pdbx_description
1 polymer ?
#
loop_
_entity_poly.entity_id
_entity_poly.type
_entity_poly.pdbx_seq_one_letter_code
_entity_poly.pdbx_strand_id
1 'polypeptide(L)'
;MSYVRVVDKFAHQRHWTPVFELQDFYGQVLHLLIVTVPASPKDGIEAGSFVYASIKQAKLLDIAINTHHKSIYYKDLGATEFVDIDQVQCLIGRIKDHGKWAIIDQSQLLTQVHSMDQ
;
A
#
# COMPACT_ATOMS: atom_id res chain seq x y z
N MET A 1 -5.14 -4.74 -2.55
CA MET A 1 -4.18 -4.82 -1.43
C MET A 1 -4.13 -3.46 -0.78
N SER A 2 -3.68 -3.39 0.47
CA SER A 2 -3.22 -2.17 1.11
C SER A 2 -1.69 -2.09 1.06
N TYR A 3 -1.15 -0.88 1.10
CA TYR A 3 0.28 -0.64 1.29
C TYR A 3 0.47 0.72 1.93
N VAL A 4 1.56 0.89 2.67
CA VAL A 4 1.85 2.14 3.36
C VAL A 4 2.88 2.94 2.56
N ARG A 5 2.70 4.26 2.55
CA ARG A 5 3.71 5.17 2.03
C ARG A 5 3.83 6.43 2.89
N VAL A 6 5.03 6.98 2.93
CA VAL A 6 5.30 8.33 3.43
C VAL A 6 4.83 9.38 2.41
N VAL A 7 3.90 10.24 2.81
CA VAL A 7 3.40 11.37 2.00
C VAL A 7 3.76 12.69 2.66
N ASP A 8 4.00 13.72 1.85
CA ASP A 8 4.05 15.09 2.35
C ASP A 8 2.64 15.64 2.50
N LYS A 9 2.24 15.90 3.73
CA LYS A 9 0.95 16.49 4.10
C LYS A 9 0.70 17.82 3.38
N PHE A 10 1.77 18.58 3.10
CA PHE A 10 1.70 19.88 2.46
C PHE A 10 2.13 19.87 0.98
N ALA A 11 2.11 18.70 0.32
CA ALA A 11 2.52 18.58 -1.09
C ALA A 11 1.79 19.55 -2.05
N HIS A 12 0.57 19.98 -1.71
CA HIS A 12 -0.22 20.95 -2.49
C HIS A 12 0.13 22.42 -2.18
N GLN A 13 0.87 22.70 -1.10
CA GLN A 13 1.26 24.04 -0.64
C GLN A 13 2.77 24.26 -0.84
N ARG A 14 3.15 24.70 -2.03
CA ARG A 14 4.56 24.76 -2.50
C ARG A 14 5.54 25.55 -1.62
N HIS A 15 5.07 26.41 -0.71
CA HIS A 15 5.92 27.26 0.13
C HIS A 15 5.99 26.81 1.59
N TRP A 16 5.38 25.68 1.93
CA TRP A 16 5.41 25.14 3.28
C TRP A 16 6.57 24.16 3.43
N THR A 17 7.14 24.12 4.64
CA THR A 17 8.12 23.09 5.00
C THR A 17 7.42 21.73 4.92
N PRO A 18 7.99 20.75 4.19
CA PRO A 18 7.41 19.42 4.08
C PRO A 18 7.21 18.77 5.44
N VAL A 19 6.04 18.15 5.65
CA VAL A 19 5.74 17.36 6.84
C VAL A 19 5.29 15.99 6.39
N PHE A 20 6.10 14.99 6.72
CA PHE A 20 5.93 13.63 6.25
C PHE A 20 5.10 12.79 7.22
N GLU A 21 4.10 12.10 6.70
CA GLU A 21 3.26 11.16 7.46
C GLU A 21 3.07 9.84 6.71
N LEU A 22 2.90 8.75 7.45
CA LEU A 22 2.54 7.45 6.87
C LEU A 22 1.05 7.43 6.55
N GLN A 23 0.71 7.01 5.34
CA GLN A 23 -0.66 6.89 4.87
C GLN A 23 -0.90 5.54 4.19
N ASP A 24 -2.08 4.98 4.44
CA ASP A 24 -2.57 3.79 3.75
C ASP A 24 -3.03 4.11 2.33
N PHE A 25 -2.57 3.30 1.40
CA PHE A 25 -3.01 3.28 0.02
C PHE A 25 -3.53 1.91 -0.36
N TYR A 26 -4.29 1.86 -1.47
CA TYR A 26 -4.92 0.64 -1.93
C TYR A 26 -4.71 0.47 -3.42
N GLY A 27 -4.55 -0.75 -3.90
CA GLY A 27 -4.31 -1.01 -5.31
C GLY A 27 -4.26 -2.47 -5.68
N GLN A 28 -3.95 -2.72 -6.96
CA GLN A 28 -3.78 -4.05 -7.54
C GLN A 28 -2.30 -4.27 -7.90
N VAL A 29 -1.70 -5.37 -7.41
CA VAL A 29 -0.37 -5.81 -7.87
C VAL A 29 -0.52 -6.26 -9.31
N LEU A 30 0.32 -5.73 -10.19
CA LEU A 30 0.41 -6.16 -11.58
C LEU A 30 1.59 -7.10 -11.78
N HIS A 31 2.76 -6.73 -11.26
CA HIS A 31 4.01 -7.46 -11.42
C HIS A 31 4.86 -7.35 -10.15
N LEU A 32 5.78 -8.30 -9.99
CA LEU A 32 6.89 -8.24 -9.05
C LEU A 32 8.18 -8.04 -9.86
N LEU A 33 8.97 -7.06 -9.47
CA LEU A 33 10.25 -6.72 -10.06
C LEU A 33 11.35 -7.04 -9.04
N ILE A 34 12.34 -7.83 -9.46
CA ILE A 34 13.54 -8.10 -8.67
C ILE A 34 14.65 -7.24 -9.25
N VAL A 35 15.21 -6.36 -8.43
CA VAL A 35 16.34 -5.50 -8.78
C VAL A 35 17.57 -6.02 -8.05
N THR A 36 18.51 -6.58 -8.80
CA THR A 36 19.80 -7.03 -8.25
C THR A 36 20.84 -5.94 -8.47
N VAL A 37 21.41 -5.47 -7.37
CA VAL A 37 22.50 -4.49 -7.36
C VAL A 37 23.80 -5.24 -7.09
N PRO A 38 24.78 -5.23 -8.01
CA PRO A 38 26.08 -5.83 -7.77
C PRO A 38 26.87 -5.00 -6.75
N ALA A 39 27.80 -5.64 -6.03
CA ALA A 39 28.70 -4.92 -5.14
C ALA A 39 29.57 -3.93 -5.92
N SER A 40 29.70 -2.71 -5.42
CA SER A 40 30.69 -1.73 -5.87
C SER A 40 31.51 -1.25 -4.67
N PRO A 41 32.68 -1.88 -4.39
CA PRO A 41 33.53 -1.48 -3.28
C PRO A 41 34.03 -0.03 -3.38
N LYS A 42 34.16 0.49 -4.60
CA LYS A 42 34.59 1.89 -4.84
C LYS A 42 33.56 2.91 -4.37
N ASP A 43 32.28 2.52 -4.40
CA ASP A 43 31.15 3.37 -4.01
C ASP A 43 30.61 2.99 -2.63
N GLY A 44 31.24 2.02 -1.94
CA GLY A 44 30.77 1.48 -0.66
C GLY A 44 29.44 0.73 -0.75
N ILE A 45 29.09 0.21 -1.93
CA ILE A 45 27.81 -0.48 -2.18
C ILE A 45 28.02 -1.99 -2.01
N GLU A 46 27.23 -2.59 -1.14
CA GLU A 46 27.15 -4.05 -1.00
C GLU A 46 26.22 -4.67 -2.05
N ALA A 47 26.47 -5.93 -2.40
CA ALA A 47 25.57 -6.65 -3.29
C ALA A 47 24.24 -6.92 -2.60
N GLY A 48 23.13 -6.70 -3.30
CA GLY A 48 21.79 -6.87 -2.75
C GLY A 48 20.76 -7.20 -3.82
N SER A 49 19.65 -7.80 -3.41
CA SER A 49 18.47 -7.95 -4.26
C SER A 49 17.26 -7.37 -3.54
N PHE A 50 16.53 -6.53 -4.25
CA PHE A 50 15.37 -5.82 -3.75
C PHE A 50 14.15 -6.26 -4.55
N VAL A 51 13.03 -6.47 -3.87
CA VAL A 51 11.78 -6.88 -4.52
C VAL A 51 10.79 -5.73 -4.44
N TYR A 52 10.30 -5.30 -5.59
CA TYR A 52 9.30 -4.26 -5.71
C TYR A 52 8.03 -4.81 -6.33
N ALA A 53 6.87 -4.42 -5.79
CA ALA A 53 5.58 -4.62 -6.44
C ALA A 53 5.25 -3.42 -7.33
N SER A 54 4.88 -3.67 -8.59
CA SER A 54 4.25 -2.63 -9.42
C SER A 54 2.75 -2.63 -9.12
N ILE A 55 2.25 -1.55 -8.54
CA ILE A 55 0.89 -1.44 -8.04
C ILE A 55 0.13 -0.43 -8.90
N LYS A 56 -1.03 -0.82 -9.43
CA LYS A 56 -1.99 0.14 -9.97
C LYS A 56 -2.89 0.62 -8.84
N GLN A 57 -2.74 1.88 -8.46
CA GLN A 57 -3.45 2.48 -7.33
C GLN A 57 -4.96 2.48 -7.57
N ALA A 58 -5.76 2.21 -6.55
CA ALA A 58 -7.21 2.34 -6.57
C ALA A 58 -7.61 3.79 -6.28
N LYS A 59 -8.48 4.36 -7.11
CA LYS A 59 -9.10 5.66 -6.83
C LYS A 59 -10.26 5.45 -5.87
N LEU A 60 -9.99 5.74 -4.59
CA LEU A 60 -10.97 5.53 -3.53
C LEU A 60 -12.23 6.35 -3.80
N LEU A 61 -13.37 5.66 -3.75
CA LEU A 61 -14.69 6.26 -3.87
C LEU A 61 -15.30 6.44 -2.48
N ASP A 62 -15.23 5.40 -1.64
CA ASP A 62 -15.87 5.37 -0.34
C ASP A 62 -15.18 4.37 0.60
N ILE A 63 -15.32 4.59 1.90
CA ILE A 63 -14.82 3.71 2.96
C ILE A 63 -15.98 3.43 3.92
N ALA A 64 -16.44 2.19 3.95
CA ALA A 64 -17.43 1.73 4.92
C ALA A 64 -16.73 0.97 6.04
N ILE A 65 -16.96 1.40 7.28
CA ILE A 65 -16.42 0.76 8.48
C ILE A 65 -17.59 0.16 9.24
N ASN A 66 -17.54 -1.14 9.50
CA ASN A 66 -18.43 -1.80 10.45
C ASN A 66 -17.62 -2.32 11.66
N THR A 67 -18.28 -2.89 12.65
CA THR A 67 -17.64 -3.36 13.91
C THR A 67 -16.54 -4.40 13.71
N HIS A 68 -16.47 -5.06 12.56
CA HIS A 68 -15.55 -6.17 12.32
C HIS A 68 -14.65 -5.98 11.08
N HIS A 69 -14.98 -5.06 10.17
CA HIS A 69 -14.35 -4.95 8.87
C HIS A 69 -14.36 -3.52 8.33
N LYS A 70 -13.24 -3.14 7.68
CA LYS A 70 -13.13 -1.98 6.80
C LYS A 70 -13.31 -2.43 5.35
N SER A 71 -14.35 -1.94 4.70
CA SER A 71 -14.62 -2.16 3.28
C SER A 71 -14.26 -0.91 2.50
N ILE A 72 -13.45 -1.06 1.46
CA ILE A 72 -12.93 0.06 0.69
C ILE A 72 -13.40 -0.07 -0.74
N TYR A 73 -14.13 0.93 -1.20
CA TYR A 73 -14.75 0.91 -2.51
C TYR A 73 -13.96 1.77 -3.50
N TYR A 74 -13.75 1.23 -4.70
CA TYR A 74 -13.21 1.97 -5.83
C TYR A 74 -13.91 1.56 -7.12
N LYS A 75 -13.91 2.44 -8.12
CA LYS A 75 -14.43 2.13 -9.46
C LYS A 75 -13.32 2.01 -10.48
N ASP A 76 -12.35 2.92 -10.39
CA ASP A 76 -11.28 3.06 -11.35
C ASP A 76 -9.92 2.87 -10.70
N LEU A 77 -8.96 2.41 -11.51
CA LEU A 77 -7.56 2.37 -11.15
C LEU A 77 -6.85 3.61 -11.71
N GLY A 78 -5.96 4.19 -10.91
CA GLY A 78 -5.14 5.34 -11.24
C GLY A 78 -3.76 4.96 -11.75
N ALA A 79 -2.76 5.72 -11.30
CA ALA A 79 -1.38 5.58 -11.72
C ALA A 79 -0.78 4.23 -11.28
N THR A 80 0.24 3.80 -12.01
CA THR A 80 1.09 2.68 -11.62
C THR A 80 2.30 3.21 -10.88
N GLU A 81 2.68 2.53 -9.81
CA GLU A 81 3.83 2.88 -8.98
C GLU A 81 4.56 1.65 -8.48
N PHE A 82 5.82 1.83 -8.11
CA PHE A 82 6.64 0.78 -7.52
C PHE A 82 6.71 0.99 -6.01
N VAL A 83 6.47 -0.08 -5.27
CA VAL A 83 6.49 -0.09 -3.81
C VAL A 83 7.32 -1.27 -3.38
N ASP A 84 8.19 -1.06 -2.39
CA ASP A 84 8.94 -2.16 -1.78
C ASP A 84 7.96 -3.22 -1.26
N ILE A 85 8.24 -4.50 -1.54
CA ILE A 85 7.33 -5.59 -1.20
C ILE A 85 7.04 -5.63 0.30
N ASP A 86 7.97 -5.20 1.14
CA ASP A 86 7.81 -5.20 2.60
C ASP A 86 6.77 -4.17 3.08
N GLN A 87 6.44 -3.17 2.25
CA GLN A 87 5.40 -2.19 2.52
C GLN A 87 4.02 -2.64 2.03
N VAL A 88 3.96 -3.75 1.29
CA VAL A 88 2.71 -4.32 0.80
C VAL A 88 2.08 -5.17 1.89
N GLN A 89 0.90 -4.76 2.33
CA GLN A 89 0.11 -5.53 3.28
C GLN A 89 -0.82 -6.50 2.53
N CYS A 90 -0.90 -7.74 3.04
CA CYS A 90 -1.61 -8.84 2.40
C CYS A 90 -3.09 -8.51 2.12
N LEU A 91 -3.57 -8.88 0.92
CA LEU A 91 -4.98 -8.73 0.54
C LEU A 91 -5.77 -10.02 0.78
N ILE A 92 -6.97 -9.91 1.36
CA ILE A 92 -7.99 -10.98 1.35
C ILE A 92 -9.11 -10.60 0.37
N GLY A 93 -8.86 -10.84 -0.92
CA GLY A 93 -9.88 -10.77 -1.98
C GLY A 93 -10.36 -9.37 -2.39
N ARG A 94 -11.02 -9.32 -3.55
CA ARG A 94 -11.87 -8.21 -3.99
C ARG A 94 -13.16 -8.78 -4.56
N ILE A 95 -14.28 -8.11 -4.28
CA ILE A 95 -15.57 -8.51 -4.81
C ILE A 95 -16.17 -7.35 -5.61
N LYS A 96 -16.84 -7.69 -6.71
CA LYS A 96 -17.62 -6.72 -7.48
C LYS A 96 -18.99 -6.60 -6.83
N ASP A 97 -19.34 -5.39 -6.40
CA ASP A 97 -20.59 -5.07 -5.71
C ASP A 97 -21.25 -3.87 -6.41
N HIS A 98 -22.49 -4.00 -6.89
CA HIS A 98 -23.25 -2.92 -7.54
C HIS A 98 -22.46 -2.00 -8.51
N GLY A 99 -21.55 -2.58 -9.31
CA GLY A 99 -20.75 -1.83 -10.30
C GLY A 99 -19.49 -1.13 -9.76
N LYS A 100 -19.19 -1.30 -8.48
CA LYS A 100 -17.94 -0.89 -7.81
C LYS A 100 -17.17 -2.13 -7.33
N TRP A 101 -15.88 -1.97 -7.07
CA TRP A 101 -15.05 -3.00 -6.44
C TRP A 101 -14.94 -2.71 -4.96
N ALA A 102 -15.21 -3.70 -4.13
CA ALA A 102 -14.94 -3.68 -2.71
C ALA A 102 -13.64 -4.45 -2.43
N ILE A 103 -12.73 -3.80 -1.72
CA ILE A 103 -11.57 -4.43 -1.09
C ILE A 103 -12.00 -4.85 0.31
N ILE A 104 -11.82 -6.14 0.61
CA ILE A 104 -12.04 -6.68 1.94
C ILE A 104 -10.67 -6.78 2.60
N ASP A 105 -10.47 -5.95 3.60
CA ASP A 105 -9.25 -5.97 4.40
C ASP A 105 -9.50 -6.75 5.69
N GLN A 106 -8.90 -7.93 5.81
CA GLN A 106 -8.96 -8.75 7.03
C GLN A 106 -7.72 -8.58 7.92
N SER A 107 -6.76 -7.73 7.55
CA SER A 107 -5.57 -7.50 8.38
C SER A 107 -5.92 -6.98 9.78
N GLN A 108 -7.04 -6.26 9.92
CA GLN A 108 -7.53 -5.74 11.21
C GLN A 108 -8.00 -6.83 12.18
N LEU A 109 -8.39 -8.01 11.71
CA LEU A 109 -8.73 -9.14 12.58
C LEU A 109 -7.50 -9.72 13.29
N LEU A 110 -6.33 -9.66 12.66
CA LEU A 110 -5.09 -10.20 13.24
C LEU A 110 -4.53 -9.29 14.34
N THR A 111 -4.70 -7.96 14.21
CA THR A 111 -4.25 -7.00 15.23
C THR A 111 -5.06 -7.10 16.52
N GLN A 112 -6.36 -7.41 16.43
CA GLN A 112 -7.25 -7.47 17.59
C GLN A 112 -6.99 -8.70 18.48
N VAL A 113 -6.58 -9.83 17.88
CA VAL A 113 -6.21 -11.05 18.63
C VAL A 113 -4.97 -10.82 19.50
N HIS A 114 -4.00 -10.03 19.03
CA HIS A 114 -2.79 -9.76 19.81
C HIS A 114 -3.00 -8.78 20.98
N SER A 115 -4.04 -7.94 20.91
CA SER A 115 -4.43 -7.03 21.99
C SER A 115 -5.34 -7.66 23.07
N MET A 116 -5.74 -8.92 22.89
CA MET A 116 -6.57 -9.67 23.87
C MET A 116 -5.76 -10.68 24.69
N ASP A 117 -4.45 -10.81 24.40
CA ASP A 117 -3.50 -11.68 25.11
C ASP A 117 -2.51 -10.90 26.02
N GLN A 118 -2.87 -9.68 26.45
CA GLN A 118 -2.12 -8.90 27.45
C GLN A 118 -2.94 -8.62 28.71
#